data_AF-A0A3N0XR98-F1
#
_entry.id   AF-A0A3N0XR98-F1
#
_cell.length_a   1.000
_cell.length_b   1.000
_cell.length_c   1.000
_cell.angle_alpha   90.00
_cell.angle_beta   90.00
_cell.angle_gamma   90.00
#
_symmetry.space_group_name_H-M   'P 1'
#
loop_
_entity.id
_entity.type
_entity.pdbx_description
1 polymer ?
#
loop_
_entity_poly.entity_id
_entity_poly.type
_entity_poly.pdbx_seq_one_letter_code
_entity_poly.pdbx_strand_id
1 'polypeptide(L)'
;MAYSDGTKITEKLCVDHCGEFRIKAAPQKYACDLTLDPNTANTRLILSDGNRKVTCVKDHQPYPDHPERFDDVPQVLCGESLTGRCYWEDEWSAYSAHLAVTYKGISRKGRSDDCVFGFNDKSWSLWCSDDGFTVWHNKNRTVIPVLHSSSKRAGVYVDMSAGTLSFYSVSDTHTLTHLHTFNTTFTEPLYAGFRVYLNSSVSLCDIKQPPVRNNSDTHTTGFSDSKPSGLNIHPLLNCQSCVHIADSDQWVQIEPSACTDEGGSKFRVSTDPGRYECVRTRMRWVCDCDVTLQYCTVDGHFLNTELERLQCNRIAPVIDVTVISGKLEEVHLPHYACLGESDPSLKDAVRVLSVKDEGITTEPVQLTRFHAKIVQPSFSLKTLIISWIMQVDEHCDLLLYMCSKVPLILHVYFFPFDDCAKEKVEKNEKSSDLIKHPRPDRPFRMKTPHNLDVPGASIHPKEGITLRRETDPNFFKIKTRLEKDLQMTLIRKEDEEEVWTAVFEKDELDLINPKKDETRLNSDADKARYFDNHWPDLIQGVKNVQIIADKLCQQQLIHEEQYSEITQSLTSQESMRKICDIIRKHRDDVKAKFISVLQEEKLYHF
;
A
#
# COMPACT_ATOMS: atom_id res chain seq x y z
N MET A 1 -53.62 26.73 46.26
CA MET A 1 -52.23 27.11 45.92
C MET A 1 -51.63 25.93 45.16
N ALA A 2 -51.88 25.86 43.85
CA ALA A 2 -50.97 26.19 42.74
C ALA A 2 -49.92 25.08 42.50
N TYR A 3 -50.13 24.14 41.55
CA TYR A 3 -49.75 24.15 40.11
C TYR A 3 -48.20 24.11 39.91
N SER A 4 -47.60 22.96 39.52
CA SER A 4 -47.33 22.40 38.17
C SER A 4 -46.08 22.96 37.46
N ASP A 5 -45.09 22.11 37.15
CA ASP A 5 -44.53 21.78 35.80
C ASP A 5 -43.29 20.86 35.99
N GLY A 6 -43.11 19.77 35.23
CA GLY A 6 -42.27 19.73 34.03
C GLY A 6 -40.77 19.87 34.39
N THR A 7 -39.86 18.91 34.20
CA THR A 7 -39.36 18.45 32.89
C THR A 7 -38.27 17.40 33.14
N LYS A 8 -38.21 16.34 32.31
CA LYS A 8 -37.04 15.45 32.17
C LYS A 8 -35.78 16.27 31.87
N ILE A 9 -34.70 16.07 32.62
CA ILE A 9 -33.36 16.56 32.24
C ILE A 9 -32.38 15.40 32.34
N THR A 10 -31.85 15.01 31.18
CA THR A 10 -30.68 14.16 31.00
C THR A 10 -29.42 14.92 31.43
N GLU A 11 -28.66 14.38 32.39
CA GLU A 11 -27.28 14.79 32.67
C GLU A 11 -26.36 13.66 32.20
N LYS A 12 -25.72 13.78 31.03
CA LYS A 12 -24.51 14.57 30.71
C LYS A 12 -23.26 13.95 31.32
N LEU A 13 -22.73 12.93 30.64
CA LEU A 13 -21.37 12.44 30.82
C LEU A 13 -20.39 13.48 30.25
N CYS A 14 -19.59 14.09 31.13
CA CYS A 14 -18.40 14.84 30.74
C CYS A 14 -17.40 13.89 30.05
N VAL A 15 -17.12 14.16 28.79
CA VAL A 15 -15.96 13.63 28.06
C VAL A 15 -15.11 14.85 27.70
N ASP A 16 -14.17 15.21 28.58
CA ASP A 16 -13.22 16.27 28.27
C ASP A 16 -11.81 15.69 28.13
N HIS A 17 -11.18 16.08 27.03
CA HIS A 17 -9.80 15.85 26.56
C HIS A 17 -9.57 14.63 25.66
N CYS A 18 -10.39 14.50 24.61
CA CYS A 18 -10.03 13.77 23.40
C CYS A 18 -9.72 14.79 22.29
N GLY A 19 -8.44 14.94 21.96
CA GLY A 19 -7.97 15.83 20.89
C GLY A 19 -8.56 15.43 19.54
N GLU A 20 -9.03 16.42 18.81
CA GLU A 20 -9.77 16.33 17.55
C GLU A 20 -9.00 15.64 16.42
N PHE A 21 -9.13 14.33 16.26
CA PHE A 21 -9.14 13.68 14.94
C PHE A 21 -10.17 12.56 14.95
N ARG A 22 -11.40 12.94 14.57
CA ARG A 22 -12.58 12.10 14.45
C ARG A 22 -12.32 10.86 13.60
N ILE A 23 -12.90 9.75 14.05
CA ILE A 23 -13.60 8.74 13.26
C ILE A 23 -14.27 9.40 12.03
N LYS A 24 -13.76 9.17 10.83
CA LYS A 24 -14.52 9.27 9.57
C LYS A 24 -14.13 8.12 8.65
N ALA A 25 -15.10 7.28 8.31
CA ALA A 25 -15.04 6.38 7.17
C ALA A 25 -15.03 7.21 5.87
N ALA A 26 -13.88 7.75 5.48
CA ALA A 26 -13.78 8.64 4.32
C ALA A 26 -13.64 7.84 3.02
N PRO A 27 -14.34 8.23 1.93
CA PRO A 27 -14.13 7.72 0.56
C PRO A 27 -12.66 7.65 0.13
N GLN A 28 -11.82 8.54 0.68
CA GLN A 28 -10.37 8.63 0.47
C GLN A 28 -9.60 7.32 0.69
N LYS A 29 -10.13 6.37 1.49
CA LYS A 29 -9.50 5.04 1.65
C LYS A 29 -9.56 4.15 0.40
N TYR A 30 -10.44 4.48 -0.54
CA TYR A 30 -10.59 3.77 -1.82
C TYR A 30 -9.89 4.52 -2.97
N ALA A 31 -8.88 5.33 -2.65
CA ALA A 31 -8.12 6.10 -3.62
C ALA A 31 -7.59 5.20 -4.75
N CYS A 32 -7.83 5.59 -5.99
CA CYS A 32 -7.30 4.93 -7.18
C CYS A 32 -6.48 5.92 -8.00
N ASP A 33 -5.36 5.44 -8.55
CA ASP A 33 -4.58 6.19 -9.51
C ASP A 33 -5.19 6.04 -10.90
N LEU A 34 -5.39 7.16 -11.59
CA LEU A 34 -5.98 7.22 -12.92
C LEU A 34 -5.01 7.93 -13.87
N THR A 35 -5.08 7.59 -15.16
CA THR A 35 -4.31 8.23 -16.22
C THR A 35 -5.17 8.48 -17.45
N LEU A 36 -5.00 9.63 -18.09
CA LEU A 36 -5.77 10.04 -19.26
C LEU A 36 -5.32 9.25 -20.49
N ASP A 37 -6.25 8.64 -21.22
CA ASP A 37 -5.95 7.87 -22.42
C ASP A 37 -5.78 8.79 -23.64
N PRO A 38 -4.56 8.90 -24.21
CA PRO A 38 -4.29 9.70 -25.40
C PRO A 38 -5.08 9.26 -26.64
N ASN A 39 -5.57 8.01 -26.69
CA ASN A 39 -6.35 7.50 -27.80
C ASN A 39 -7.79 7.99 -27.80
N THR A 40 -8.30 8.45 -26.64
CA THR A 40 -9.65 9.00 -26.51
C THR A 40 -9.67 10.53 -26.62
N ALA A 41 -8.56 11.19 -26.29
CA ALA A 41 -8.47 12.64 -26.19
C ALA A 41 -8.80 13.36 -27.50
N ASN A 42 -9.72 14.32 -27.43
CA ASN A 42 -10.02 15.20 -28.55
C ASN A 42 -8.77 15.97 -29.02
N THR A 43 -8.70 16.28 -30.31
CA THR A 43 -7.57 17.01 -30.90
C THR A 43 -7.39 18.41 -30.34
N ARG A 44 -8.39 19.03 -29.69
CA ARG A 44 -8.21 20.33 -29.02
C ARG A 44 -7.70 20.24 -27.58
N LEU A 45 -7.39 19.03 -27.11
CA LEU A 45 -6.88 18.79 -25.77
C LEU A 45 -5.38 18.52 -25.83
N ILE A 46 -4.64 19.06 -24.87
CA ILE A 46 -3.25 18.70 -24.61
C ILE A 46 -3.22 17.90 -23.32
N LEU A 47 -2.72 16.67 -23.40
CA LEU A 47 -2.35 15.86 -22.25
C LEU A 47 -0.93 16.22 -21.80
N SER A 48 -0.75 16.41 -20.50
CA SER A 48 0.50 16.83 -19.88
C SER A 48 0.65 16.17 -18.51
N ASP A 49 1.81 16.35 -17.87
CA ASP A 49 2.11 15.81 -16.53
C ASP A 49 1.93 14.29 -16.46
N GLY A 50 2.59 13.55 -17.37
CA GLY A 50 2.47 12.10 -17.43
C GLY A 50 1.05 11.60 -17.71
N ASN A 51 0.29 12.32 -18.55
CA ASN A 51 -1.14 12.09 -18.83
C ASN A 51 -2.04 12.24 -17.60
N ARG A 52 -1.69 13.10 -16.64
CA ARG A 52 -2.52 13.36 -15.46
C ARG A 52 -3.24 14.71 -15.52
N LYS A 53 -2.88 15.56 -16.47
CA LYS A 53 -3.50 16.86 -16.69
C LYS A 53 -3.93 17.05 -18.13
N VAL A 54 -5.17 17.50 -18.31
CA VAL A 54 -5.77 17.87 -19.60
C VAL A 54 -6.01 19.38 -19.66
N THR A 55 -5.57 20.02 -20.74
CA THR A 55 -5.81 21.44 -21.01
C THR A 55 -6.46 21.61 -22.38
N CYS A 56 -7.49 22.44 -22.48
CA CYS A 56 -8.15 22.72 -23.75
C CYS A 56 -7.55 23.97 -24.41
N VAL A 57 -7.08 23.81 -25.64
CA VAL A 57 -6.44 24.85 -26.44
C VAL A 57 -7.21 25.14 -27.72
N LYS A 58 -6.89 26.27 -28.36
CA LYS A 58 -7.56 26.68 -29.60
C LYS A 58 -7.12 25.82 -30.79
N ASP A 59 -5.85 25.45 -30.85
CA ASP A 59 -5.25 24.76 -31.99
C ASP A 59 -5.37 23.24 -31.85
N HIS A 60 -5.54 22.57 -32.99
CA HIS A 60 -5.63 21.11 -33.03
C HIS A 60 -4.24 20.48 -32.87
N GLN A 61 -4.14 19.54 -31.94
CA GLN A 61 -2.96 18.75 -31.65
C GLN A 61 -2.82 17.61 -32.65
N PRO A 62 -1.59 17.20 -32.99
CA PRO A 62 -1.30 16.20 -34.02
C PRO A 62 -1.51 14.77 -33.50
N TYR A 63 -2.67 14.49 -32.90
CA TYR A 63 -3.00 13.13 -32.48
C TYR A 63 -3.36 12.25 -33.68
N PRO A 64 -2.90 10.98 -33.72
CA PRO A 64 -3.26 10.07 -34.80
C PRO A 64 -4.75 9.73 -34.75
N ASP A 65 -5.34 9.48 -35.92
CA ASP A 65 -6.73 9.03 -35.98
C ASP A 65 -6.92 7.72 -35.20
N HIS A 66 -7.97 7.67 -34.40
CA HIS A 66 -8.31 6.51 -33.57
C HIS A 66 -9.84 6.39 -33.44
N PRO A 67 -10.40 5.16 -33.48
CA PRO A 67 -11.85 4.94 -33.35
C PRO A 67 -12.41 5.48 -32.03
N GLU A 68 -11.68 5.29 -30.93
CA GLU A 68 -12.10 5.74 -29.59
C GLU A 68 -11.94 7.26 -29.36
N ARG A 69 -11.36 8.00 -30.32
CA ARG A 69 -11.08 9.43 -30.18
C ARG A 69 -12.36 10.27 -30.30
N PHE A 70 -12.59 11.16 -29.35
CA PHE A 70 -13.61 12.20 -29.51
C PHE A 70 -13.21 13.20 -30.60
N ASP A 71 -14.06 13.47 -31.58
CA ASP A 71 -13.71 14.33 -32.74
C ASP A 71 -14.18 15.79 -32.60
N ASP A 72 -15.42 16.01 -32.18
CA ASP A 72 -16.04 17.34 -32.13
C ASP A 72 -16.04 17.94 -30.72
N VAL A 73 -16.23 17.13 -29.68
CA VAL A 73 -16.38 17.59 -28.30
C VAL A 73 -15.04 17.47 -27.56
N PRO A 74 -14.55 18.52 -26.86
CA PRO A 74 -13.26 18.48 -26.16
C PRO A 74 -13.36 17.62 -24.89
N GLN A 75 -13.33 16.31 -25.10
CA GLN A 75 -13.46 15.26 -24.08
C GLN A 75 -12.30 14.27 -24.13
N VAL A 76 -12.05 13.63 -22.99
CA VAL A 76 -11.06 12.56 -22.81
C VAL A 76 -11.56 11.61 -21.73
N LEU A 77 -11.20 10.33 -21.82
CA LEU A 77 -11.37 9.33 -20.76
C LEU A 77 -10.04 8.95 -20.12
N CYS A 78 -10.11 8.41 -18.91
CA CYS A 78 -9.00 7.66 -18.33
C CYS A 78 -8.91 6.27 -18.97
N GLY A 79 -7.71 5.68 -18.95
CA GLY A 79 -7.45 4.36 -19.52
C GLY A 79 -7.96 3.21 -18.64
N GLU A 80 -7.99 3.43 -17.33
CA GLU A 80 -8.36 2.43 -16.33
C GLU A 80 -9.88 2.25 -16.26
N SER A 81 -10.32 0.99 -16.19
CA SER A 81 -11.71 0.67 -15.87
C SER A 81 -11.92 0.74 -14.36
N LEU A 82 -12.95 1.47 -13.92
CA LEU A 82 -13.35 1.55 -12.52
C LEU A 82 -14.03 0.23 -12.13
N THR A 83 -13.38 -0.55 -11.26
CA THR A 83 -13.89 -1.83 -10.76
C THR A 83 -14.03 -1.79 -9.24
N GLY A 84 -15.13 -2.32 -8.70
CA GLY A 84 -15.39 -2.32 -7.26
C GLY A 84 -15.68 -0.92 -6.70
N ARG A 85 -14.89 -0.48 -5.71
CA ARG A 85 -14.99 0.84 -5.08
C ARG A 85 -13.78 1.69 -5.45
N CYS A 86 -14.02 2.83 -6.08
CA CYS A 86 -12.97 3.73 -6.54
C CYS A 86 -13.26 5.13 -6.01
N TYR A 87 -12.21 5.84 -5.62
CA TYR A 87 -12.25 7.24 -5.25
C TYR A 87 -11.08 7.99 -5.89
N TRP A 88 -11.33 9.17 -6.43
CA TRP A 88 -10.28 10.06 -6.89
C TRP A 88 -10.67 11.52 -6.68
N GLU A 89 -9.68 12.42 -6.73
CA GLU A 89 -9.88 13.87 -6.63
C GLU A 89 -9.37 14.55 -7.90
N ASP A 90 -10.16 15.49 -8.42
CA ASP A 90 -9.88 16.28 -9.60
C ASP A 90 -9.80 17.76 -9.22
N GLU A 91 -8.77 18.44 -9.69
CA GLU A 91 -8.63 19.89 -9.54
C GLU A 91 -8.82 20.56 -10.90
N TRP A 92 -9.74 21.52 -11.00
CA TRP A 92 -9.99 22.27 -12.23
C TRP A 92 -9.49 23.71 -12.13
N SER A 93 -9.20 24.31 -13.28
CA SER A 93 -8.77 25.71 -13.37
C SER A 93 -9.65 26.52 -14.33
N ALA A 94 -9.52 27.85 -14.23
CA ALA A 94 -10.31 28.82 -14.99
C ALA A 94 -11.82 28.71 -14.70
N TYR A 95 -12.66 28.71 -15.75
CA TYR A 95 -14.09 29.03 -15.65
C TYR A 95 -14.97 27.84 -15.26
N SER A 96 -14.76 26.68 -15.89
CA SER A 96 -15.53 25.47 -15.58
C SER A 96 -14.94 24.20 -16.20
N ALA A 97 -15.39 23.04 -15.71
CA ALA A 97 -15.10 21.72 -16.28
C ALA A 97 -16.26 20.75 -16.00
N HIS A 98 -16.39 19.69 -16.80
CA HIS A 98 -17.18 18.53 -16.40
C HIS A 98 -16.28 17.38 -15.94
N LEU A 99 -16.62 16.82 -14.79
CA LEU A 99 -16.10 15.55 -14.30
C LEU A 99 -17.16 14.49 -14.57
N ALA A 100 -16.81 13.40 -15.23
CA ALA A 100 -17.76 12.43 -15.71
C ALA A 100 -17.35 11.00 -15.38
N VAL A 101 -18.36 10.15 -15.26
CA VAL A 101 -18.22 8.70 -15.24
C VAL A 101 -19.12 8.14 -16.33
N THR A 102 -18.59 7.27 -17.18
CA THR A 102 -19.31 6.78 -18.35
C THR A 102 -18.98 5.33 -18.67
N TYR A 103 -19.91 4.65 -19.30
CA TYR A 103 -19.63 3.39 -19.96
C TYR A 103 -18.71 3.56 -21.18
N LYS A 104 -17.98 2.49 -21.51
CA LYS A 104 -17.09 2.49 -22.69
C LYS A 104 -17.82 2.80 -23.99
N GLY A 105 -19.07 2.34 -24.12
CA GLY A 105 -19.90 2.45 -25.32
C GLY A 105 -20.55 3.82 -25.57
N ILE A 106 -20.11 4.90 -24.93
CA ILE A 106 -20.53 6.27 -25.29
C ILE A 106 -20.08 6.62 -26.71
N SER A 107 -20.93 7.36 -27.45
CA SER A 107 -20.58 7.78 -28.81
C SER A 107 -19.37 8.72 -28.79
N ARG A 108 -18.45 8.55 -29.75
CA ARG A 108 -17.22 9.36 -29.85
C ARG A 108 -17.26 10.35 -31.01
N LYS A 109 -18.19 10.19 -31.94
CA LYS A 109 -18.15 10.84 -33.24
C LYS A 109 -19.32 11.80 -33.47
N GLY A 110 -19.02 12.90 -34.13
CA GLY A 110 -19.96 13.94 -34.53
C GLY A 110 -20.49 14.81 -33.39
N ARG A 111 -21.34 15.77 -33.76
CA ARG A 111 -21.91 16.78 -32.87
C ARG A 111 -23.32 16.40 -32.42
N SER A 112 -23.44 15.30 -31.66
CA SER A 112 -24.71 14.81 -31.10
C SER A 112 -24.71 14.88 -29.57
N ASP A 113 -25.89 14.88 -28.95
CA ASP A 113 -25.99 14.76 -27.49
C ASP A 113 -25.45 13.40 -26.99
N ASP A 114 -25.47 12.38 -27.84
CA ASP A 114 -25.03 11.02 -27.52
C ASP A 114 -23.52 10.91 -27.26
N CYS A 115 -22.73 11.90 -27.71
CA CYS A 115 -21.29 11.96 -27.44
C CYS A 115 -20.93 12.88 -26.27
N VAL A 116 -21.89 13.62 -25.72
CA VAL A 116 -21.64 14.62 -24.66
C VAL A 116 -21.89 14.01 -23.28
N PHE A 117 -20.92 14.12 -22.37
CA PHE A 117 -21.09 13.61 -20.99
C PHE A 117 -22.32 14.22 -20.28
N GLY A 118 -23.15 13.36 -19.68
CA GLY A 118 -24.38 13.71 -18.98
C GLY A 118 -25.60 13.93 -19.89
N PHE A 119 -25.44 13.93 -21.22
CA PHE A 119 -26.50 14.21 -22.19
C PHE A 119 -27.05 12.93 -22.84
N ASN A 120 -26.62 11.77 -22.32
CA ASN A 120 -27.07 10.44 -22.70
C ASN A 120 -27.28 9.57 -21.43
N ASP A 121 -27.83 8.39 -21.62
CA ASP A 121 -28.10 7.39 -20.58
C ASP A 121 -26.86 6.58 -20.16
N LYS A 122 -25.72 6.75 -20.84
CA LYS A 122 -24.46 6.04 -20.58
C LYS A 122 -23.45 6.84 -19.75
N SER A 123 -23.81 8.05 -19.34
CA SER A 123 -22.90 8.93 -18.62
C SER A 123 -23.59 9.77 -17.53
N TRP A 124 -22.83 9.99 -16.47
CA TRP A 124 -23.18 10.86 -15.35
C TRP A 124 -22.07 11.89 -15.22
N SER A 125 -22.41 13.16 -15.06
CA SER A 125 -21.38 14.20 -14.93
C SER A 125 -21.74 15.29 -13.93
N LEU A 126 -20.70 15.86 -13.33
CA LEU A 126 -20.72 17.04 -12.50
C LEU A 126 -20.08 18.19 -13.28
N TRP A 127 -20.87 19.20 -13.62
CA TRP A 127 -20.37 20.48 -14.09
C TRP A 127 -19.95 21.33 -12.89
N CYS A 128 -18.67 21.67 -12.84
CA CYS A 128 -18.06 22.51 -11.81
C CYS A 128 -17.77 23.89 -12.40
N SER A 129 -18.27 24.96 -11.77
CA SER A 129 -17.94 26.35 -12.11
C SER A 129 -17.71 27.17 -10.85
N ASP A 130 -17.20 28.40 -11.02
CA ASP A 130 -17.05 29.34 -9.91
C ASP A 130 -18.40 29.76 -9.29
N ASP A 131 -19.49 29.58 -10.04
CA ASP A 131 -20.87 29.90 -9.61
C ASP A 131 -21.58 28.72 -8.92
N GLY A 132 -20.96 27.53 -8.89
CA GLY A 132 -21.47 26.35 -8.18
C GLY A 132 -21.40 25.05 -8.99
N PHE A 133 -22.19 24.08 -8.56
CA PHE A 133 -22.17 22.72 -9.09
C PHE A 133 -23.51 22.33 -9.71
N THR A 134 -23.47 21.62 -10.83
CA THR A 134 -24.66 21.10 -11.48
C THR A 134 -24.42 19.68 -11.96
N VAL A 135 -25.30 18.74 -11.58
CA VAL A 135 -25.21 17.37 -12.06
C VAL A 135 -26.08 17.14 -13.29
N TRP A 136 -25.59 16.29 -14.18
CA TRP A 136 -26.23 15.92 -15.45
C TRP A 136 -26.24 14.42 -15.66
N HIS A 137 -27.39 13.88 -16.06
CA HIS A 137 -27.55 12.52 -16.55
C HIS A 137 -28.75 12.46 -17.49
N ASN A 138 -28.60 11.83 -18.65
CA ASN A 138 -29.66 11.69 -19.67
C ASN A 138 -30.40 13.01 -19.98
N LYS A 139 -29.64 14.11 -20.16
CA LYS A 139 -30.12 15.48 -20.40
C LYS A 139 -30.91 16.11 -19.24
N ASN A 140 -31.11 15.38 -18.14
CA ASN A 140 -31.69 15.93 -16.95
C ASN A 140 -30.61 16.71 -16.16
N ARG A 141 -30.96 17.92 -15.74
CA ARG A 141 -30.06 18.82 -15.02
C ARG A 141 -30.59 19.05 -13.61
N THR A 142 -29.74 18.89 -12.60
CA THR A 142 -30.04 19.33 -11.23
C THR A 142 -28.97 20.28 -10.74
N VAL A 143 -29.38 21.52 -10.43
CA VAL A 143 -28.49 22.54 -9.86
C VAL A 143 -28.36 22.27 -8.36
N ILE A 144 -27.13 22.22 -7.85
CA ILE A 144 -26.87 22.02 -6.43
C ILE A 144 -26.89 23.40 -5.74
N PRO A 145 -27.70 23.61 -4.68
CA PRO A 145 -27.80 24.89 -3.99
C PRO A 145 -26.45 25.37 -3.45
N VAL A 146 -26.22 26.69 -3.53
CA VAL A 146 -24.92 27.36 -3.37
C VAL A 146 -24.17 26.94 -2.10
N LEU A 147 -23.10 26.17 -2.29
CA LEU A 147 -21.95 26.10 -1.39
C LEU A 147 -20.88 26.97 -2.04
N HIS A 148 -20.54 28.12 -1.43
CA HIS A 148 -19.34 28.84 -1.83
C HIS A 148 -18.13 27.98 -1.46
N SER A 149 -17.65 27.17 -2.40
CA SER A 149 -16.40 26.46 -2.22
C SER A 149 -15.27 27.39 -2.63
N SER A 150 -14.34 27.66 -1.71
CA SER A 150 -13.10 28.37 -2.03
C SER A 150 -12.10 27.51 -2.81
N SER A 151 -12.37 26.20 -2.93
CA SER A 151 -11.46 25.23 -3.52
C SER A 151 -12.00 24.69 -4.84
N LYS A 152 -11.17 24.73 -5.89
CA LYS A 152 -11.49 24.19 -7.23
C LYS A 152 -11.18 22.70 -7.32
N ARG A 153 -11.54 21.95 -6.28
CA ARG A 153 -11.31 20.51 -6.16
C ARG A 153 -12.59 19.76 -5.85
N ALA A 154 -12.79 18.66 -6.56
CA ALA A 154 -13.93 17.77 -6.38
C ALA A 154 -13.47 16.32 -6.30
N GLY A 155 -14.15 15.55 -5.45
CA GLY A 155 -13.92 14.13 -5.29
C GLY A 155 -15.04 13.34 -5.94
N VAL A 156 -14.71 12.22 -6.56
CA VAL A 156 -15.68 11.30 -7.15
C VAL A 156 -15.51 9.94 -6.50
N TYR A 157 -16.61 9.36 -6.03
CA TYR A 157 -16.65 8.02 -5.43
C TYR A 157 -17.61 7.15 -6.22
N VAL A 158 -17.16 5.97 -6.62
CA VAL A 158 -17.96 4.94 -7.27
C VAL A 158 -17.96 3.69 -6.40
N ASP A 159 -19.14 3.12 -6.17
CA ASP A 159 -19.33 1.76 -5.68
C ASP A 159 -20.14 0.99 -6.73
N MET A 160 -19.44 0.19 -7.53
CA MET A 160 -20.05 -0.60 -8.60
C MET A 160 -21.06 -1.62 -8.05
N SER A 161 -20.76 -2.23 -6.89
CA SER A 161 -21.59 -3.27 -6.26
C SER A 161 -22.87 -2.70 -5.67
N ALA A 162 -22.78 -1.55 -5.01
CA ALA A 162 -23.93 -0.85 -4.43
C ALA A 162 -24.66 0.04 -5.45
N GLY A 163 -24.15 0.14 -6.68
CA GLY A 163 -24.76 0.98 -7.70
C GLY A 163 -24.73 2.47 -7.37
N THR A 164 -23.69 2.93 -6.68
CA THR A 164 -23.62 4.29 -6.12
C THR A 164 -22.52 5.09 -6.82
N LEU A 165 -22.85 6.29 -7.30
CA LEU A 165 -21.87 7.29 -7.76
C LEU A 165 -22.09 8.60 -6.99
N SER A 166 -21.12 9.01 -6.20
CA SER A 166 -21.19 10.20 -5.36
C SER A 166 -20.14 11.23 -5.74
N PHE A 167 -20.57 12.50 -5.77
CA PHE A 167 -19.73 13.66 -6.01
C PHE A 167 -19.55 14.47 -4.72
N TYR A 168 -18.35 15.00 -4.51
CA TYR A 168 -17.98 15.78 -3.34
C TYR A 168 -17.23 17.05 -3.76
N SER A 169 -17.39 18.14 -3.03
CA SER A 169 -16.43 19.25 -3.05
C SER A 169 -15.39 18.99 -1.98
N VAL A 170 -14.12 19.23 -2.32
CA VAL A 170 -12.98 19.00 -1.42
C VAL A 170 -12.44 20.36 -1.01
N SER A 171 -12.36 20.64 0.29
CA SER A 171 -11.72 21.87 0.79
C SER A 171 -10.19 21.79 0.68
N ASP A 172 -9.52 22.95 0.84
CA ASP A 172 -8.05 23.01 0.91
C ASP A 172 -7.47 22.20 2.10
N THR A 173 -8.30 21.94 3.11
CA THR A 173 -8.00 21.06 4.26
C THR A 173 -8.37 19.59 4.01
N HIS A 174 -8.58 19.18 2.75
CA HIS A 174 -9.00 17.83 2.33
C HIS A 174 -10.30 17.32 2.99
N THR A 175 -11.19 18.24 3.40
CA THR A 175 -12.49 17.87 3.96
C THR A 175 -13.51 17.71 2.84
N LEU A 176 -14.18 16.55 2.82
CA LEU A 176 -15.22 16.25 1.84
C LEU A 176 -16.58 16.80 2.26
N THR A 177 -17.16 17.61 1.37
CA THR A 177 -18.56 18.05 1.44
C THR A 177 -19.33 17.33 0.35
N HIS A 178 -20.30 16.51 0.72
CA HIS A 178 -21.14 15.78 -0.23
C HIS A 178 -21.96 16.75 -1.09
N LEU A 179 -21.98 16.51 -2.41
CA LEU A 179 -22.72 17.31 -3.39
C LEU A 179 -23.95 16.57 -3.90
N HIS A 180 -23.77 15.36 -4.40
CA HIS A 180 -24.84 14.56 -4.98
C HIS A 180 -24.48 13.08 -5.04
N THR A 181 -25.50 12.22 -5.07
CA THR A 181 -25.35 10.79 -5.30
C THR A 181 -26.36 10.30 -6.32
N PHE A 182 -25.87 9.67 -7.37
CA PHE A 182 -26.68 8.84 -8.26
C PHE A 182 -26.74 7.42 -7.70
N ASN A 183 -27.95 6.86 -7.68
CA ASN A 183 -28.18 5.44 -7.41
C ASN A 183 -28.69 4.80 -8.70
N THR A 184 -27.95 3.83 -9.23
CA THR A 184 -28.24 3.18 -10.51
C THR A 184 -27.62 1.79 -10.53
N THR A 185 -28.15 0.88 -11.35
CA THR A 185 -27.51 -0.41 -11.56
C THR A 185 -26.53 -0.29 -12.72
N PHE A 186 -25.23 -0.35 -12.43
CA PHE A 186 -24.21 -0.32 -13.47
C PHE A 186 -24.17 -1.66 -14.21
N THR A 187 -24.30 -1.62 -15.54
CA THR A 187 -24.43 -2.82 -16.37
C THR A 187 -23.15 -3.22 -17.10
N GLU A 188 -22.17 -2.32 -17.14
CA GLU A 188 -20.88 -2.52 -17.80
C GLU A 188 -19.78 -1.70 -17.07
N PRO A 189 -18.49 -1.99 -17.30
CA PRO A 189 -17.39 -1.25 -16.67
C PRO A 189 -17.46 0.26 -16.94
N LEU A 190 -17.18 1.04 -15.89
CA LEU A 190 -17.17 2.50 -15.96
C LEU A 190 -15.76 3.04 -16.18
N TYR A 191 -15.70 4.23 -16.75
CA TYR A 191 -14.47 4.98 -17.01
C TYR A 191 -14.66 6.41 -16.52
N ALA A 192 -13.65 6.94 -15.83
CA ALA A 192 -13.60 8.36 -15.51
C ALA A 192 -13.31 9.18 -16.77
N GLY A 193 -13.83 10.40 -16.85
CA GLY A 193 -13.69 11.24 -18.03
C GLY A 193 -13.86 12.72 -17.73
N PHE A 194 -13.32 13.55 -18.63
CA PHE A 194 -13.30 15.00 -18.46
C PHE A 194 -13.74 15.69 -19.73
N ARG A 195 -14.55 16.75 -19.56
CA ARG A 195 -14.82 17.72 -20.62
C ARG A 195 -14.27 19.07 -20.19
N VAL A 196 -13.40 19.64 -21.03
CA VAL A 196 -12.66 20.86 -20.69
C VAL A 196 -12.95 21.95 -21.71
N TYR A 197 -13.24 23.15 -21.22
CA TYR A 197 -13.53 24.32 -22.05
C TYR A 197 -12.25 25.10 -22.37
N LEU A 198 -12.28 25.89 -23.44
CA LEU A 198 -11.13 26.65 -23.93
C LEU A 198 -10.45 27.42 -22.78
N ASN A 199 -9.13 27.30 -22.68
CA ASN A 199 -8.28 27.89 -21.64
C ASN A 199 -8.56 27.40 -20.21
N SER A 200 -9.30 26.31 -20.04
CA SER A 200 -9.48 25.61 -18.77
C SER A 200 -8.62 24.34 -18.74
N SER A 201 -8.37 23.82 -17.55
CA SER A 201 -7.69 22.53 -17.37
C SER A 201 -8.31 21.73 -16.23
N VAL A 202 -8.12 20.42 -16.28
CA VAL A 202 -8.40 19.49 -15.17
C VAL A 202 -7.15 18.67 -14.92
N SER A 203 -6.77 18.49 -13.66
CA SER A 203 -5.68 17.64 -13.23
C SER A 203 -6.16 16.62 -12.18
N LEU A 204 -5.80 15.37 -12.40
CA LEU A 204 -5.96 14.28 -11.44
C LEU A 204 -5.01 14.51 -10.26
N CYS A 205 -5.57 14.70 -9.07
CA CYS A 205 -4.79 15.02 -7.87
C CYS A 205 -4.03 13.79 -7.36
N ASP A 206 -2.81 14.01 -6.88
CA ASP A 206 -2.13 13.04 -6.02
C ASP A 206 -2.81 13.02 -4.65
N ILE A 207 -3.61 12.00 -4.41
CA ILE A 207 -4.08 11.70 -3.06
C ILE A 207 -2.89 11.09 -2.32
N LYS A 208 -2.06 11.95 -1.71
CA LYS A 208 -0.90 11.53 -0.92
C LYS A 208 -1.36 10.61 0.22
N GLN A 209 -1.23 9.30 0.04
CA GLN A 209 -0.87 8.45 1.17
C GLN A 209 0.55 8.84 1.61
N PRO A 210 0.89 8.79 2.92
CA PRO A 210 2.25 9.07 3.36
C PRO A 210 3.26 8.19 2.58
N PRO A 211 4.39 8.76 2.14
CA PRO A 211 5.12 8.26 0.99
C PRO A 211 5.90 6.98 1.27
N VAL A 212 5.74 5.97 0.39
CA VAL A 212 6.76 4.94 0.16
C VAL A 212 7.57 5.37 -1.07
N ARG A 213 8.84 5.70 -0.87
CA ARG A 213 9.79 6.00 -1.95
C ARG A 213 10.17 4.70 -2.67
N ASN A 214 9.91 4.60 -3.97
CA ASN A 214 10.55 3.64 -4.86
C ASN A 214 11.62 4.38 -5.68
N ASN A 215 12.87 3.92 -5.63
CA ASN A 215 13.87 4.22 -6.64
C ASN A 215 13.85 3.08 -7.65
N SER A 216 13.66 3.41 -8.93
CA SER A 216 13.90 2.52 -10.05
C SER A 216 14.89 3.21 -10.98
N ASP A 217 16.08 2.63 -11.13
CA ASP A 217 16.88 2.79 -12.33
C ASP A 217 17.22 1.41 -12.86
N THR A 218 16.64 1.10 -14.01
CA THR A 218 16.93 -0.05 -14.85
C THR A 218 18.23 0.17 -15.60
N HIS A 219 19.21 -0.71 -15.41
CA HIS A 219 20.22 -0.99 -16.43
C HIS A 219 20.26 -2.49 -16.73
N THR A 220 19.74 -2.81 -17.91
CA THR A 220 19.86 -4.09 -18.60
C THR A 220 21.34 -4.40 -18.88
N THR A 221 21.85 -5.48 -18.32
CA THR A 221 22.92 -6.27 -18.97
C THR A 221 22.62 -7.75 -18.75
N GLY A 222 22.46 -8.49 -19.84
CA GLY A 222 22.31 -9.93 -19.79
C GLY A 222 23.67 -10.59 -19.57
N PHE A 223 23.69 -11.67 -18.79
CA PHE A 223 24.53 -12.84 -19.05
C PHE A 223 23.93 -14.04 -18.29
N SER A 224 23.85 -15.16 -19.02
CA SER A 224 23.60 -16.50 -18.51
C SER A 224 24.60 -16.86 -17.40
N ASP A 225 24.11 -17.44 -16.30
CA ASP A 225 24.56 -18.76 -15.84
C ASP A 225 23.73 -19.22 -14.63
N SER A 226 23.25 -20.45 -14.75
CA SER A 226 22.52 -21.21 -13.74
C SER A 226 23.29 -21.30 -12.41
N LYS A 227 22.65 -20.92 -11.31
CA LYS A 227 22.99 -21.37 -9.94
C LYS A 227 21.72 -21.77 -9.19
N PRO A 228 21.78 -22.81 -8.34
CA PRO A 228 20.60 -23.49 -7.82
C PRO A 228 19.90 -22.66 -6.75
N SER A 229 18.58 -22.74 -6.75
CA SER A 229 17.64 -22.18 -5.78
C SER A 229 17.93 -22.67 -4.35
N GLY A 230 18.72 -21.88 -3.62
CA GLY A 230 18.85 -22.01 -2.16
C GLY A 230 17.67 -21.34 -1.47
N LEU A 231 16.49 -21.99 -1.48
CA LEU A 231 15.39 -21.60 -0.61
C LEU A 231 15.80 -21.95 0.83
N ASN A 232 16.24 -20.96 1.61
CA ASN A 232 16.40 -21.07 3.06
C ASN A 232 15.00 -21.12 3.70
N ILE A 233 14.38 -22.30 3.68
CA ILE A 233 13.06 -22.50 4.28
C ILE A 233 13.26 -22.68 5.79
N HIS A 234 12.81 -21.70 6.57
CA HIS A 234 12.71 -21.84 8.02
C HIS A 234 11.68 -22.94 8.34
N PRO A 235 11.96 -23.88 9.27
CA PRO A 235 11.00 -24.92 9.66
C PRO A 235 9.65 -24.35 10.12
N LEU A 236 8.57 -25.05 9.77
CA LEU A 236 7.20 -24.73 10.21
C LEU A 236 7.06 -24.87 11.74
N LEU A 237 6.17 -24.05 12.31
CA LEU A 237 5.94 -23.76 13.72
C LEU A 237 6.15 -24.90 14.73
N ASN A 238 6.95 -24.61 15.76
CA ASN A 238 7.20 -25.44 16.94
C ASN A 238 6.14 -25.26 18.06
N CYS A 239 4.90 -24.88 17.73
CA CYS A 239 3.91 -24.65 18.79
C CYS A 239 3.66 -25.93 19.58
N GLN A 240 3.96 -25.89 20.89
CA GLN A 240 3.91 -27.06 21.76
C GLN A 240 2.48 -27.56 21.94
N SER A 241 1.50 -26.66 21.92
CA SER A 241 0.08 -26.98 22.09
C SER A 241 -0.43 -27.92 20.99
N CYS A 242 -0.13 -27.63 19.72
CA CYS A 242 -0.65 -28.41 18.59
C CYS A 242 0.31 -29.50 18.07
N VAL A 243 1.40 -29.79 18.79
CA VAL A 243 2.41 -30.78 18.38
C VAL A 243 1.85 -32.20 18.22
N HIS A 244 0.78 -32.53 18.96
CA HIS A 244 0.11 -33.83 18.90
C HIS A 244 -0.84 -33.97 17.70
N ILE A 245 -1.12 -32.88 16.99
CA ILE A 245 -1.94 -32.89 15.79
C ILE A 245 -1.00 -33.15 14.63
N ALA A 246 -1.17 -34.29 13.97
CA ALA A 246 -0.37 -34.64 12.81
C ALA A 246 -0.47 -33.55 11.73
N ASP A 247 0.69 -33.02 11.33
CA ASP A 247 0.83 -32.36 10.03
C ASP A 247 1.23 -33.46 9.05
N SER A 248 0.36 -33.77 8.09
CA SER A 248 0.60 -34.90 7.20
C SER A 248 1.43 -34.49 6.00
N ASP A 249 2.26 -35.44 5.58
CA ASP A 249 2.89 -35.59 4.26
C ASP A 249 4.08 -34.68 3.95
N GLN A 250 5.01 -35.23 3.16
CA GLN A 250 6.09 -34.47 2.55
C GLN A 250 5.50 -33.71 1.35
N TRP A 251 5.57 -32.39 1.40
CA TRP A 251 5.12 -31.49 0.32
C TRP A 251 6.30 -30.95 -0.45
N VAL A 252 6.21 -31.00 -1.78
CA VAL A 252 7.21 -30.36 -2.65
C VAL A 252 7.03 -28.86 -2.57
N GLN A 253 8.03 -28.17 -2.05
CA GLN A 253 8.00 -26.72 -1.90
C GLN A 253 8.18 -26.06 -3.27
N ILE A 254 7.32 -25.10 -3.59
CA ILE A 254 7.36 -24.37 -4.85
C ILE A 254 7.28 -22.87 -4.61
N GLU A 255 8.18 -22.14 -5.27
CA GLU A 255 8.17 -20.68 -5.37
C GLU A 255 7.35 -20.30 -6.60
N PRO A 256 6.19 -19.63 -6.45
CA PRO A 256 5.39 -19.22 -7.59
C PRO A 256 6.04 -18.05 -8.34
N SER A 257 5.73 -17.94 -9.62
CA SER A 257 6.08 -16.72 -10.37
C SER A 257 5.10 -15.61 -10.03
N ALA A 258 5.60 -14.41 -9.72
CA ALA A 258 4.77 -13.22 -9.56
C ALA A 258 4.28 -12.76 -10.94
N CYS A 259 2.97 -12.70 -11.13
CA CYS A 259 2.36 -12.06 -12.29
C CYS A 259 2.13 -10.57 -11.96
N THR A 260 2.79 -9.70 -12.69
CA THR A 260 2.57 -8.25 -12.61
C THR A 260 1.38 -7.87 -13.48
N ASP A 261 0.17 -8.07 -12.95
CA ASP A 261 -1.04 -7.44 -13.44
C ASP A 261 -1.55 -6.49 -12.34
N GLU A 262 -2.06 -5.32 -12.72
CA GLU A 262 -2.31 -4.11 -11.92
C GLU A 262 -3.38 -4.24 -10.80
N GLY A 263 -3.18 -5.14 -9.83
CA GLY A 263 -4.13 -5.36 -8.73
C GLY A 263 -3.59 -6.14 -7.51
N GLY A 264 -2.28 -6.11 -7.30
CA GLY A 264 -1.60 -6.90 -6.26
C GLY A 264 -0.90 -8.13 -6.83
N SER A 265 0.02 -8.73 -6.07
CA SER A 265 0.83 -9.87 -6.50
C SER A 265 -0.02 -11.13 -6.68
N LYS A 266 -0.59 -11.32 -7.87
CA LYS A 266 -1.12 -12.62 -8.26
C LYS A 266 0.03 -13.57 -8.54
N PHE A 267 -0.03 -14.75 -7.96
CA PHE A 267 0.95 -15.81 -8.12
C PHE A 267 0.48 -16.78 -9.18
N ARG A 268 1.37 -17.22 -10.05
CA ARG A 268 1.10 -18.26 -11.03
C ARG A 268 2.08 -19.39 -10.88
N VAL A 269 1.55 -20.60 -10.95
CA VAL A 269 2.32 -21.84 -10.85
C VAL A 269 1.74 -22.87 -11.81
N SER A 270 2.62 -23.64 -12.44
CA SER A 270 2.27 -24.81 -13.24
C SER A 270 3.01 -26.00 -12.66
N THR A 271 2.29 -27.07 -12.35
CA THR A 271 2.82 -28.30 -11.74
C THR A 271 2.37 -29.53 -12.50
N ASP A 272 3.25 -30.52 -12.57
CA ASP A 272 2.94 -31.90 -12.96
C ASP A 272 2.14 -32.63 -11.86
N PRO A 273 1.71 -33.90 -12.06
CA PRO A 273 1.01 -34.65 -11.03
C PRO A 273 1.84 -34.81 -9.76
N GLY A 274 1.29 -34.45 -8.61
CA GLY A 274 2.05 -34.48 -7.36
C GLY A 274 1.38 -33.78 -6.18
N ARG A 275 2.19 -33.47 -5.17
CA ARG A 275 1.80 -32.81 -3.91
C ARG A 275 2.71 -31.62 -3.67
N TYR A 276 2.14 -30.42 -3.66
CA TYR A 276 2.93 -29.17 -3.63
C TYR A 276 2.47 -28.24 -2.52
N GLU A 277 3.41 -27.46 -1.97
CA GLU A 277 3.14 -26.36 -1.04
C GLU A 277 3.77 -25.07 -1.57
N CYS A 278 2.97 -24.02 -1.68
CA CYS A 278 3.46 -22.69 -2.01
C CYS A 278 4.24 -22.11 -0.81
N VAL A 279 5.50 -21.76 -1.02
CA VAL A 279 6.34 -21.17 0.03
C VAL A 279 5.86 -19.79 0.50
N ARG A 280 5.11 -19.05 -0.34
CA ARG A 280 4.64 -17.68 -0.03
C ARG A 280 3.31 -17.63 0.70
N THR A 281 2.33 -18.44 0.27
CA THR A 281 0.96 -18.43 0.81
C THR A 281 0.67 -19.63 1.69
N ARG A 282 1.57 -20.64 1.74
CA ARG A 282 1.38 -21.92 2.44
C ARG A 282 0.18 -22.75 1.98
N MET A 283 -0.48 -22.35 0.90
CA MET A 283 -1.51 -23.16 0.26
C MET A 283 -0.88 -24.44 -0.30
N ARG A 284 -1.50 -25.59 -0.03
CA ARG A 284 -1.06 -26.88 -0.57
C ARG A 284 -2.10 -27.46 -1.51
N TRP A 285 -1.66 -28.22 -2.50
CA TRP A 285 -2.56 -28.87 -3.46
C TRP A 285 -2.03 -30.22 -3.92
N VAL A 286 -2.98 -31.05 -4.36
CA VAL A 286 -2.73 -32.38 -4.95
C VAL A 286 -3.43 -32.45 -6.31
N CYS A 287 -2.71 -32.92 -7.32
CA CYS A 287 -3.23 -33.12 -8.67
C CYS A 287 -2.72 -34.43 -9.28
N ASP A 288 -3.56 -35.05 -10.11
CA ASP A 288 -3.26 -36.28 -10.86
C ASP A 288 -2.92 -36.03 -12.34
N CYS A 289 -3.01 -34.76 -12.77
CA CYS A 289 -2.71 -34.26 -14.10
C CYS A 289 -1.93 -32.94 -14.00
N ASP A 290 -1.42 -32.46 -15.14
CA ASP A 290 -0.79 -31.14 -15.22
C ASP A 290 -1.82 -30.04 -14.87
N VAL A 291 -1.47 -29.21 -13.90
CA VAL A 291 -2.33 -28.13 -13.40
C VAL A 291 -1.62 -26.80 -13.50
N THR A 292 -2.35 -25.77 -13.94
CA THR A 292 -1.91 -24.38 -13.84
C THR A 292 -2.87 -23.60 -12.95
N LEU A 293 -2.33 -22.99 -11.89
CA LEU A 293 -3.08 -22.17 -10.95
C LEU A 293 -2.63 -20.72 -11.04
N GLN A 294 -3.58 -19.82 -10.85
CA GLN A 294 -3.33 -18.42 -10.52
C GLN A 294 -4.04 -18.12 -9.20
N TYR A 295 -3.34 -17.54 -8.23
CA TYR A 295 -3.92 -17.29 -6.91
C TYR A 295 -3.30 -16.09 -6.21
N CYS A 296 -4.03 -15.50 -5.26
CA CYS A 296 -3.51 -14.50 -4.35
C CYS A 296 -4.24 -14.54 -3.01
N THR A 297 -3.61 -13.99 -1.98
CA THR A 297 -4.29 -13.62 -0.74
C THR A 297 -4.88 -12.23 -0.89
N VAL A 298 -6.16 -12.05 -0.55
CA VAL A 298 -6.85 -10.76 -0.61
C VAL A 298 -7.26 -10.30 0.78
N ASP A 299 -7.37 -8.99 0.97
CA ASP A 299 -7.99 -8.46 2.19
C ASP A 299 -9.47 -8.86 2.22
N GLY A 300 -9.85 -9.58 3.27
CA GLY A 300 -11.22 -10.02 3.47
C GLY A 300 -12.13 -9.01 4.17
N HIS A 301 -11.78 -7.73 4.26
CA HIS A 301 -12.64 -6.71 4.88
C HIS A 301 -14.04 -6.64 4.22
N PHE A 302 -14.15 -6.95 2.93
CA PHE A 302 -15.44 -7.00 2.23
C PHE A 302 -16.40 -8.06 2.81
N LEU A 303 -15.87 -9.07 3.53
CA LEU A 303 -16.66 -10.10 4.19
C LEU A 303 -17.20 -9.67 5.55
N ASN A 304 -16.75 -8.55 6.13
CA ASN A 304 -17.06 -8.21 7.53
C ASN A 304 -18.57 -8.16 7.81
N THR A 305 -19.37 -7.53 6.94
CA THR A 305 -20.83 -7.47 7.09
C THR A 305 -21.48 -8.85 7.04
N GLU A 306 -21.00 -9.74 6.16
CA GLU A 306 -21.53 -11.09 6.08
C GLU A 306 -21.10 -11.94 7.28
N LEU A 307 -19.85 -11.83 7.70
CA LEU A 307 -19.34 -12.47 8.89
C LEU A 307 -20.13 -12.05 10.13
N GLU A 308 -20.52 -10.77 10.21
CA GLU A 308 -21.43 -10.27 11.23
C GLU A 308 -22.82 -10.91 11.16
N ARG A 309 -23.41 -10.98 9.96
CA ARG A 309 -24.70 -11.64 9.72
C ARG A 309 -24.68 -13.12 10.09
N LEU A 310 -23.58 -13.80 9.79
CA LEU A 310 -23.35 -15.22 10.08
C LEU A 310 -22.90 -15.47 11.52
N GLN A 311 -22.60 -14.42 12.29
CA GLN A 311 -22.04 -14.50 13.64
C GLN A 311 -20.75 -15.36 13.68
N CYS A 312 -19.88 -15.15 12.71
CA CYS A 312 -18.66 -15.93 12.49
C CYS A 312 -17.40 -15.06 12.37
N ASN A 313 -16.30 -15.56 12.90
CA ASN A 313 -14.97 -14.97 12.85
C ASN A 313 -14.16 -15.69 11.76
N ARG A 314 -13.44 -14.94 10.93
CA ARG A 314 -12.45 -15.51 10.01
C ARG A 314 -11.20 -15.95 10.78
N ILE A 315 -10.65 -17.13 10.47
CA ILE A 315 -9.45 -17.72 11.13
C ILE A 315 -8.30 -18.03 10.15
N ALA A 316 -8.42 -17.54 8.91
CA ALA A 316 -7.52 -17.83 7.79
C ALA A 316 -7.46 -16.61 6.85
N PRO A 317 -6.48 -16.53 5.93
CA PRO A 317 -6.53 -15.53 4.86
C PRO A 317 -7.71 -15.80 3.92
N VAL A 318 -8.12 -14.80 3.15
CA VAL A 318 -9.01 -15.02 2.01
C VAL A 318 -8.13 -15.31 0.81
N ILE A 319 -8.31 -16.47 0.21
CA ILE A 319 -7.52 -16.91 -0.93
C ILE A 319 -8.43 -16.90 -2.16
N ASP A 320 -8.01 -16.13 -3.17
CA ASP A 320 -8.56 -16.17 -4.51
C ASP A 320 -7.76 -17.19 -5.31
N VAL A 321 -8.42 -18.19 -5.89
CA VAL A 321 -7.78 -19.22 -6.70
C VAL A 321 -8.55 -19.34 -8.01
N THR A 322 -7.83 -19.27 -9.11
CA THR A 322 -8.27 -19.55 -10.46
C THR A 322 -7.51 -20.76 -10.99
N VAL A 323 -8.23 -21.82 -11.33
CA VAL A 323 -7.65 -22.97 -12.04
C VAL A 323 -7.67 -22.66 -13.54
N ILE A 324 -6.50 -22.36 -14.11
CA ILE A 324 -6.37 -22.03 -15.54
C ILE A 324 -6.48 -23.29 -16.40
N SER A 325 -5.86 -24.39 -15.95
CA SER A 325 -5.90 -25.68 -16.63
C SER A 325 -5.73 -26.83 -15.64
N GLY A 326 -6.25 -28.01 -16.02
CA GLY A 326 -6.18 -29.22 -15.20
C GLY A 326 -7.27 -29.30 -14.13
N LYS A 327 -7.09 -30.23 -13.18
CA LYS A 327 -8.01 -30.45 -12.06
C LYS A 327 -7.24 -30.72 -10.78
N LEU A 328 -7.74 -30.15 -9.68
CA LEU A 328 -7.24 -30.40 -8.34
C LEU A 328 -8.05 -31.51 -7.67
N GLU A 329 -7.37 -32.48 -7.08
CA GLU A 329 -7.99 -33.55 -6.30
C GLU A 329 -8.15 -33.13 -4.84
N GLU A 330 -7.17 -32.41 -4.29
CA GLU A 330 -7.22 -31.91 -2.92
C GLU A 330 -6.59 -30.51 -2.84
N VAL A 331 -7.13 -29.66 -1.98
CA VAL A 331 -6.47 -28.40 -1.56
C VAL A 331 -6.52 -28.23 -0.07
N HIS A 332 -5.42 -27.71 0.46
CA HIS A 332 -5.21 -27.44 1.85
C HIS A 332 -5.05 -25.92 2.00
N LEU A 333 -6.10 -25.26 2.51
CA LEU A 333 -6.07 -23.83 2.79
C LEU A 333 -5.41 -23.59 4.16
N PRO A 334 -4.41 -22.71 4.27
CA PRO A 334 -3.77 -22.40 5.53
C PRO A 334 -4.75 -21.73 6.51
N HIS A 335 -4.50 -21.92 7.81
CA HIS A 335 -5.22 -21.23 8.87
C HIS A 335 -4.28 -20.87 10.02
N TYR A 336 -4.74 -19.94 10.85
CA TYR A 336 -3.97 -19.46 11.99
C TYR A 336 -4.44 -20.08 13.30
N ALA A 337 -5.58 -20.75 13.32
CA ALA A 337 -6.13 -21.35 14.54
C ALA A 337 -5.18 -22.37 15.18
N CYS A 338 -4.93 -22.23 16.47
CA CYS A 338 -4.32 -23.25 17.31
C CYS A 338 -5.37 -24.25 17.76
N LEU A 339 -5.16 -25.52 17.38
CA LEU A 339 -6.10 -26.61 17.65
C LEU A 339 -5.69 -27.46 18.88
N GLY A 340 -4.54 -27.14 19.50
CA GLY A 340 -3.86 -27.99 20.47
C GLY A 340 -4.31 -27.90 21.94
N GLU A 341 -4.84 -26.74 22.33
CA GLU A 341 -5.46 -26.47 23.65
C GLU A 341 -6.96 -26.19 23.54
N SER A 342 -7.47 -26.40 22.33
CA SER A 342 -8.79 -26.00 21.87
C SER A 342 -9.81 -27.11 22.12
N ASP A 343 -11.01 -26.73 22.61
CA ASP A 343 -12.20 -27.60 22.75
C ASP A 343 -12.33 -28.57 21.54
N PRO A 344 -12.44 -29.90 21.75
CA PRO A 344 -12.59 -30.88 20.67
C PRO A 344 -13.70 -30.56 19.67
N SER A 345 -14.76 -29.86 20.08
CA SER A 345 -15.86 -29.39 19.23
C SER A 345 -15.44 -28.31 18.23
N LEU A 346 -14.29 -27.65 18.41
CA LEU A 346 -13.76 -26.65 17.48
C LEU A 346 -13.52 -27.24 16.09
N LYS A 347 -13.08 -28.49 16.01
CA LYS A 347 -12.89 -29.17 14.71
C LYS A 347 -14.17 -29.24 13.90
N ASP A 348 -15.29 -29.46 14.59
CA ASP A 348 -16.62 -29.54 13.98
C ASP A 348 -17.26 -28.16 13.78
N ALA A 349 -16.71 -27.11 14.38
CA ALA A 349 -17.20 -25.74 14.28
C ALA A 349 -16.59 -24.95 13.11
N VAL A 350 -15.39 -25.33 12.64
CA VAL A 350 -14.76 -24.66 11.50
C VAL A 350 -15.46 -25.06 10.20
N ARG A 351 -15.65 -24.06 9.34
CA ARG A 351 -16.24 -24.18 8.02
C ARG A 351 -15.37 -23.44 7.01
N VAL A 352 -15.33 -23.89 5.76
CA VAL A 352 -14.87 -23.04 4.67
C VAL A 352 -16.05 -22.23 4.15
N LEU A 353 -15.86 -20.93 4.07
CA LEU A 353 -16.76 -19.98 3.44
C LEU A 353 -16.30 -19.78 2.00
N SER A 354 -17.22 -19.97 1.05
CA SER A 354 -16.99 -19.74 -0.38
C SER A 354 -17.87 -18.60 -0.86
N VAL A 355 -17.25 -17.61 -1.52
CA VAL A 355 -17.94 -16.50 -2.16
C VAL A 355 -18.08 -16.81 -3.64
N LYS A 356 -19.31 -16.81 -4.14
CA LYS A 356 -19.66 -17.05 -5.54
C LYS A 356 -20.57 -15.93 -6.04
N ASP A 357 -20.79 -15.84 -7.35
CA ASP A 357 -21.67 -14.82 -7.95
C ASP A 357 -23.10 -14.90 -7.42
N GLU A 358 -23.57 -16.12 -7.09
CA GLU A 358 -24.91 -16.38 -6.53
C GLU A 358 -25.00 -16.14 -5.01
N GLY A 359 -23.89 -15.80 -4.35
CA GLY A 359 -23.82 -15.52 -2.92
C GLY A 359 -22.80 -16.37 -2.14
N ILE A 360 -23.01 -16.46 -0.83
CA ILE A 360 -22.05 -17.06 0.11
C ILE A 360 -22.56 -18.41 0.59
N THR A 361 -21.66 -19.40 0.57
CA THR A 361 -21.93 -20.77 1.02
C THR A 361 -20.89 -21.20 2.03
N THR A 362 -21.27 -22.10 2.94
CA THR A 362 -20.39 -22.64 3.97
C THR A 362 -20.45 -24.16 4.01
N GLU A 363 -19.32 -24.83 4.08
CA GLU A 363 -19.22 -26.30 4.11
C GLU A 363 -18.25 -26.77 5.19
N PRO A 364 -18.47 -27.95 5.81
CA PRO A 364 -17.53 -28.53 6.77
C PRO A 364 -16.21 -28.91 6.10
N VAL A 365 -15.12 -28.88 6.86
CA VAL A 365 -13.78 -29.18 6.39
C VAL A 365 -13.03 -30.08 7.35
N GLN A 366 -12.08 -30.86 6.81
CA GLN A 366 -11.18 -31.63 7.64
C GLN A 366 -9.99 -30.75 8.03
N LEU A 367 -9.78 -30.54 9.33
CA LEU A 367 -8.64 -29.77 9.83
C LEU A 367 -7.40 -30.63 10.08
N THR A 368 -6.24 -30.10 9.71
CA THR A 368 -4.91 -30.53 10.15
C THR A 368 -4.34 -29.47 11.09
N ARG A 369 -3.05 -29.57 11.44
CA ARG A 369 -2.41 -28.63 12.37
C ARG A 369 -2.44 -27.17 11.89
N PHE A 370 -2.25 -26.93 10.58
CA PHE A 370 -2.17 -25.58 10.00
C PHE A 370 -3.05 -25.40 8.75
N HIS A 371 -3.81 -26.42 8.35
CA HIS A 371 -4.59 -26.38 7.12
C HIS A 371 -5.99 -26.95 7.27
N ALA A 372 -6.90 -26.48 6.43
CA ALA A 372 -8.17 -27.13 6.17
C ALA A 372 -8.11 -27.82 4.80
N LYS A 373 -8.29 -29.14 4.82
CA LYS A 373 -8.37 -29.98 3.63
C LYS A 373 -9.77 -29.92 3.02
N ILE A 374 -9.79 -29.69 1.71
CA ILE A 374 -10.96 -29.71 0.83
C ILE A 374 -10.69 -30.75 -0.26
N VAL A 375 -11.59 -31.72 -0.39
CA VAL A 375 -11.53 -32.77 -1.42
C VAL A 375 -12.37 -32.35 -2.61
N GLN A 376 -11.83 -32.56 -3.82
CA GLN A 376 -12.43 -32.14 -5.10
C GLN A 376 -12.94 -30.70 -5.08
N PRO A 377 -12.06 -29.74 -4.75
CA PRO A 377 -12.46 -28.36 -4.56
C PRO A 377 -12.98 -27.72 -5.86
N SER A 378 -14.11 -27.04 -5.77
CA SER A 378 -14.50 -26.02 -6.75
C SER A 378 -13.95 -24.67 -6.29
N PHE A 379 -13.21 -23.96 -7.13
CA PHE A 379 -12.59 -22.70 -6.72
C PHE A 379 -13.39 -21.46 -7.08
N SER A 380 -13.42 -20.58 -6.09
CA SER A 380 -13.78 -19.17 -6.08
C SER A 380 -13.07 -18.58 -4.84
N LEU A 381 -13.32 -17.33 -4.47
CA LEU A 381 -12.81 -16.75 -3.21
C LEU A 381 -13.21 -17.63 -2.01
N LYS A 382 -12.22 -18.14 -1.27
CA LYS A 382 -12.44 -19.01 -0.10
C LYS A 382 -11.69 -18.52 1.14
N THR A 383 -12.28 -18.75 2.31
CA THR A 383 -11.61 -18.55 3.60
C THR A 383 -12.20 -19.46 4.67
N LEU A 384 -11.55 -19.59 5.82
CA LEU A 384 -12.08 -20.35 6.95
C LEU A 384 -12.72 -19.45 7.98
N ILE A 385 -13.85 -19.92 8.49
CA ILE A 385 -14.64 -19.23 9.51
C ILE A 385 -14.94 -20.15 10.68
N ILE A 386 -15.21 -19.54 11.83
CA ILE A 386 -15.67 -20.21 13.05
C ILE A 386 -16.71 -19.36 13.77
N SER A 387 -17.63 -19.97 14.51
CA SER A 387 -18.65 -19.22 15.25
C SER A 387 -18.05 -18.25 16.29
N TRP A 388 -18.68 -17.08 16.49
CA TRP A 388 -18.27 -16.07 17.48
C TRP A 388 -18.32 -16.52 18.93
N ILE A 389 -19.17 -17.51 19.24
CA ILE A 389 -19.26 -18.06 20.60
C ILE A 389 -18.02 -18.88 20.96
N MET A 390 -17.25 -19.30 19.96
CA MET A 390 -16.02 -20.07 20.15
C MET A 390 -14.83 -19.11 20.29
N GLN A 391 -14.03 -19.32 21.33
CA GLN A 391 -12.73 -18.67 21.47
C GLN A 391 -11.67 -19.54 20.79
N VAL A 392 -10.83 -18.90 19.98
CA VAL A 392 -9.75 -19.56 19.24
C VAL A 392 -8.49 -18.74 19.42
N ASP A 393 -7.48 -19.39 19.98
CA ASP A 393 -6.13 -18.84 19.96
C ASP A 393 -5.49 -19.07 18.60
N GLU A 394 -4.60 -18.18 18.19
CA GLU A 394 -4.02 -18.13 16.86
C GLU A 394 -2.49 -18.13 16.92
N HIS A 395 -1.90 -18.83 15.97
CA HIS A 395 -0.49 -18.80 15.67
C HIS A 395 -0.13 -17.48 14.99
N CYS A 396 0.84 -16.77 15.56
CA CYS A 396 1.32 -15.49 15.06
C CYS A 396 2.85 -15.45 15.04
N ASP A 397 3.40 -14.68 14.11
CA ASP A 397 4.80 -14.29 14.12
C ASP A 397 4.96 -12.95 14.87
N LEU A 398 6.11 -12.86 15.53
CA LEU A 398 6.64 -11.64 16.13
C LEU A 398 7.93 -11.33 15.39
N LEU A 399 8.09 -10.09 14.91
CA LEU A 399 9.36 -9.58 14.38
C LEU A 399 9.79 -8.33 15.15
N LEU A 400 11.09 -8.25 15.44
CA LEU A 400 11.69 -7.15 16.18
C LEU A 400 12.79 -6.52 15.34
N TYR A 401 12.63 -5.24 15.01
CA TYR A 401 13.63 -4.44 14.30
C TYR A 401 14.19 -3.35 15.19
N MET A 402 15.49 -3.08 15.10
CA MET A 402 16.16 -2.01 15.79
C MET A 402 16.48 -0.87 14.82
N CYS A 403 16.01 0.34 15.12
CA CYS A 403 16.26 1.52 14.27
C CYS A 403 17.32 2.45 14.84
N SER A 404 17.46 2.52 16.16
CA SER A 404 18.43 3.38 16.86
C SER A 404 18.74 2.79 18.22
N LYS A 405 19.96 3.05 18.74
CA LYS A 405 20.42 2.59 20.06
C LYS A 405 20.39 3.66 21.13
N VAL A 406 20.43 4.94 20.74
CA VAL A 406 20.51 6.06 21.68
C VAL A 406 19.46 7.11 21.32
N PRO A 407 18.30 7.10 21.98
CA PRO A 407 17.75 6.01 22.82
C PRO A 407 17.43 4.76 21.99
N LEU A 408 17.28 3.60 22.64
CA LEU A 408 16.92 2.35 21.96
C LEU A 408 15.50 2.47 21.39
N ILE A 409 15.38 2.33 20.08
CA ILE A 409 14.13 2.36 19.33
C ILE A 409 13.93 0.99 18.69
N LEU A 410 12.88 0.30 19.15
CA LEU A 410 12.45 -0.98 18.59
C LEU A 410 11.14 -0.81 17.84
N HIS A 411 11.07 -1.44 16.68
CA HIS A 411 9.90 -1.61 15.86
C HIS A 411 9.44 -3.05 16.02
N VAL A 412 8.27 -3.23 16.62
CA VAL A 412 7.70 -4.53 16.96
C VAL A 412 6.52 -4.81 16.05
N TYR A 413 6.57 -5.92 15.34
CA TYR A 413 5.53 -6.34 14.42
C TYR A 413 4.90 -7.65 14.88
N PHE A 414 3.57 -7.67 14.93
CA PHE A 414 2.79 -8.88 15.20
C PHE A 414 1.79 -9.14 14.07
N PHE A 415 1.79 -10.35 13.52
CA PHE A 415 0.87 -10.72 12.44
C PHE A 415 0.68 -12.23 12.37
N PRO A 416 -0.45 -12.71 11.80
CA PRO A 416 -0.63 -14.13 11.53
C PRO A 416 0.49 -14.68 10.64
N PHE A 417 0.82 -15.96 10.77
CA PHE A 417 1.92 -16.58 10.02
C PHE A 417 1.69 -16.54 8.49
N ASP A 418 2.22 -15.50 7.84
CA ASP A 418 2.08 -15.21 6.41
C ASP A 418 3.39 -14.60 5.87
N ASP A 419 4.09 -15.34 5.01
CA ASP A 419 5.36 -14.90 4.43
C ASP A 419 5.18 -13.65 3.55
N CYS A 420 3.98 -13.39 3.00
CA CYS A 420 3.68 -12.16 2.26
C CYS A 420 3.63 -10.94 3.19
N ALA A 421 3.07 -11.08 4.40
CA ALA A 421 3.05 -10.02 5.40
C ALA A 421 4.47 -9.73 5.93
N LYS A 422 5.27 -10.77 6.11
CA LYS A 422 6.69 -10.66 6.50
C LYS A 422 7.51 -9.86 5.47
N GLU A 423 7.38 -10.16 4.19
CA GLU A 423 8.06 -9.41 3.12
C GLU A 423 7.70 -7.92 3.12
N LYS A 424 6.44 -7.56 3.43
CA LYS A 424 6.03 -6.16 3.59
C LYS A 424 6.77 -5.49 4.75
N VAL A 425 6.91 -6.17 5.90
CA VAL A 425 7.70 -5.65 7.03
C VAL A 425 9.14 -5.44 6.61
N GLU A 426 9.77 -6.44 5.99
CA GLU A 426 11.15 -6.38 5.54
C GLU A 426 11.37 -5.23 4.54
N LYS A 427 10.41 -4.97 3.65
CA LYS A 427 10.45 -3.83 2.71
C LYS A 427 10.36 -2.47 3.43
N ASN A 428 9.63 -2.38 4.54
CA ASN A 428 9.49 -1.15 5.33
C ASN A 428 10.72 -0.92 6.23
N GLU A 429 11.33 -1.99 6.73
CA GLU A 429 12.44 -1.97 7.69
C GLU A 429 13.83 -2.05 7.02
N LYS A 430 13.95 -1.66 5.74
CA LYS A 430 15.20 -1.71 4.96
C LYS A 430 16.42 -1.04 5.62
N SER A 431 16.19 -0.06 6.49
CA SER A 431 17.22 0.70 7.20
C SER A 431 17.43 0.25 8.64
N SER A 432 16.75 -0.80 9.08
CA SER A 432 16.74 -1.28 10.45
C SER A 432 17.32 -2.70 10.53
N ASP A 433 17.82 -3.06 11.70
CA ASP A 433 18.44 -4.36 11.91
C ASP A 433 17.44 -5.33 12.54
N LEU A 434 17.22 -6.49 11.90
CA LEU A 434 16.38 -7.55 12.45
C LEU A 434 17.07 -8.17 13.67
N ILE A 435 16.42 -8.11 14.83
CA ILE A 435 16.86 -8.77 16.05
C ILE A 435 16.39 -10.22 16.01
N LYS A 436 17.32 -11.15 16.18
CA LYS A 436 16.99 -12.57 16.34
C LYS A 436 16.41 -12.82 17.72
N HIS A 437 15.29 -13.53 17.79
CA HIS A 437 14.63 -13.89 19.03
C HIS A 437 13.92 -15.25 18.89
N PRO A 438 13.62 -15.94 20.00
CA PRO A 438 12.76 -17.12 19.96
C PRO A 438 11.36 -16.72 19.48
N ARG A 439 10.76 -17.52 18.59
CA ARG A 439 9.35 -17.32 18.22
C ARG A 439 8.44 -17.65 19.42
N PRO A 440 7.24 -17.06 19.48
CA PRO A 440 6.21 -17.52 20.41
C PRO A 440 5.91 -19.01 20.18
N ASP A 441 6.02 -19.81 21.24
CA ASP A 441 5.69 -21.24 21.23
C ASP A 441 4.25 -21.51 21.70
N ARG A 442 3.61 -20.48 22.27
CA ARG A 442 2.20 -20.42 22.65
C ARG A 442 1.40 -19.56 21.68
N PRO A 443 0.11 -19.89 21.45
CA PRO A 443 -0.74 -19.11 20.56
C PRO A 443 -1.26 -17.84 21.24
N PHE A 444 -1.74 -16.89 20.44
CA PHE A 444 -2.23 -15.58 20.84
C PHE A 444 -3.73 -15.50 20.74
N ARG A 445 -4.37 -14.78 21.65
CA ARG A 445 -5.81 -14.58 21.57
C ARG A 445 -6.18 -13.32 20.80
N MET A 446 -6.65 -13.47 19.57
CA MET A 446 -7.02 -12.32 18.74
C MET A 446 -8.16 -11.50 19.35
N LYS A 447 -8.15 -10.19 19.09
CA LYS A 447 -9.13 -9.21 19.61
C LYS A 447 -9.14 -9.06 21.15
N THR A 448 -8.24 -9.74 21.87
CA THR A 448 -7.98 -9.53 23.30
C THR A 448 -6.71 -8.66 23.46
N PRO A 449 -6.71 -7.65 24.34
CA PRO A 449 -5.51 -6.86 24.62
C PRO A 449 -4.39 -7.71 25.23
N HIS A 450 -3.19 -7.61 24.69
CA HIS A 450 -1.96 -8.19 25.26
C HIS A 450 -1.05 -7.07 25.75
N ASN A 451 -0.52 -7.16 26.96
CA ASN A 451 0.42 -6.19 27.47
C ASN A 451 1.83 -6.60 27.07
N LEU A 452 2.52 -5.73 26.32
CA LEU A 452 3.94 -5.88 26.09
C LEU A 452 4.68 -5.10 27.17
N ASP A 453 5.18 -5.82 28.17
CA ASP A 453 5.99 -5.27 29.23
C ASP A 453 7.44 -5.12 28.77
N VAL A 454 7.93 -3.88 28.87
CA VAL A 454 9.31 -3.52 28.57
C VAL A 454 9.78 -2.57 29.67
N PRO A 455 10.53 -3.08 30.66
CA PRO A 455 10.98 -2.28 31.80
C PRO A 455 11.69 -0.99 31.37
N GLY A 456 11.27 0.13 31.96
CA GLY A 456 11.86 1.45 31.69
C GLY A 456 11.51 2.07 30.33
N ALA A 457 10.60 1.48 29.56
CA ALA A 457 10.16 2.06 28.29
C ALA A 457 9.39 3.37 28.50
N SER A 458 9.83 4.41 27.77
CA SER A 458 9.18 5.73 27.70
C SER A 458 8.04 5.80 26.68
N ILE A 459 8.04 4.88 25.71
CA ILE A 459 6.98 4.68 24.73
C ILE A 459 6.73 3.18 24.68
N HIS A 460 5.51 2.77 25.03
CA HIS A 460 4.98 1.42 24.87
C HIS A 460 3.45 1.52 24.76
N PRO A 461 2.73 0.46 24.32
CA PRO A 461 1.28 0.50 24.15
C PRO A 461 0.58 0.72 25.50
N LYS A 462 -0.10 1.86 25.70
CA LYS A 462 -0.76 2.21 26.97
C LYS A 462 -2.04 1.43 27.26
N GLU A 463 -2.72 0.94 26.22
CA GLU A 463 -4.02 0.26 26.33
C GLU A 463 -3.94 -1.25 26.04
N GLY A 464 -2.73 -1.80 25.95
CA GLY A 464 -2.49 -3.15 25.46
C GLY A 464 -2.53 -3.25 23.93
N ILE A 465 -1.94 -4.31 23.39
CA ILE A 465 -1.86 -4.65 21.97
C ILE A 465 -3.09 -5.47 21.61
N THR A 466 -3.98 -4.90 20.79
CA THR A 466 -5.08 -5.66 20.19
C THR A 466 -4.70 -6.04 18.77
N LEU A 467 -4.49 -7.33 18.55
CA LEU A 467 -4.09 -7.86 17.25
C LEU A 467 -5.27 -7.87 16.27
N ARG A 468 -5.03 -7.35 15.06
CA ARG A 468 -5.96 -7.37 13.93
C ARG A 468 -5.60 -8.48 12.95
N ARG A 469 -6.62 -9.06 12.30
CA ARG A 469 -6.50 -10.09 11.23
C ARG A 469 -6.38 -9.48 9.83
N GLU A 470 -5.80 -8.28 9.75
CA GLU A 470 -5.54 -7.58 8.49
C GLU A 470 -4.26 -8.15 7.87
N THR A 471 -4.12 -8.06 6.54
CA THR A 471 -2.88 -8.47 5.83
C THR A 471 -1.70 -7.55 6.11
N ASP A 472 -1.93 -6.45 6.85
CA ASP A 472 -0.91 -5.51 7.25
C ASP A 472 -0.51 -5.78 8.71
N PRO A 473 0.79 -5.97 8.97
CA PRO A 473 1.29 -6.27 10.30
C PRO A 473 0.97 -5.18 11.35
N ASN A 474 0.61 -5.63 12.55
CA ASN A 474 0.40 -4.71 13.67
C ASN A 474 1.75 -4.13 14.09
N PHE A 475 1.91 -2.81 14.04
CA PHE A 475 3.16 -2.11 14.31
C PHE A 475 3.13 -1.37 15.65
N PHE A 476 4.17 -1.57 16.45
CA PHE A 476 4.38 -0.87 17.72
C PHE A 476 5.79 -0.33 17.82
N LYS A 477 5.89 0.94 18.21
CA LYS A 477 7.17 1.59 18.48
C LYS A 477 7.47 1.59 19.97
N ILE A 478 8.62 1.06 20.35
CA ILE A 478 9.10 1.05 21.73
C ILE A 478 10.33 1.93 21.82
N LYS A 479 10.37 2.80 22.84
CA LYS A 479 11.50 3.69 23.09
C LYS A 479 11.95 3.54 24.53
N THR A 480 13.16 3.04 24.74
CA THR A 480 13.74 2.82 26.08
C THR A 480 15.21 3.22 26.14
N ARG A 481 15.80 3.24 27.33
CA ARG A 481 17.24 3.40 27.53
C ARG A 481 17.85 2.03 27.80
N LEU A 482 18.83 1.63 27.00
CA LEU A 482 19.53 0.37 27.19
C LEU A 482 20.61 0.53 28.26
N GLU A 483 20.23 0.34 29.53
CA GLU A 483 21.16 0.41 30.66
C GLU A 483 21.72 -0.98 31.02
N LYS A 484 20.88 -2.01 30.94
CA LYS A 484 21.14 -3.44 31.21
C LYS A 484 20.50 -4.30 30.11
N ASP A 485 20.57 -5.63 30.26
CA ASP A 485 19.83 -6.57 29.42
C ASP A 485 18.35 -6.18 29.36
N LEU A 486 17.81 -6.25 28.15
CA LEU A 486 16.43 -5.88 27.88
C LEU A 486 15.56 -7.13 27.92
N GLN A 487 14.78 -7.27 28.98
CA GLN A 487 13.72 -8.27 29.01
C GLN A 487 12.44 -7.70 28.38
N MET A 488 11.83 -8.47 27.50
CA MET A 488 10.52 -8.18 26.94
C MET A 488 9.61 -9.36 27.20
N THR A 489 8.46 -9.08 27.80
CA THR A 489 7.44 -10.09 28.12
C THR A 489 6.12 -9.67 27.52
N LEU A 490 5.48 -10.58 26.79
CA LEU A 490 4.13 -10.41 26.31
C LEU A 490 3.16 -11.21 27.18
N ILE A 491 2.19 -10.50 27.77
CA ILE A 491 1.28 -11.01 28.79
C ILE A 491 -0.15 -10.87 28.27
N ARG A 492 -0.94 -11.94 28.34
CA ARG A 492 -2.37 -11.92 28.02
C ARG A 492 -3.13 -11.26 29.18
N LYS A 493 -3.87 -10.19 28.89
CA LYS A 493 -4.51 -9.36 29.94
C LYS A 493 -5.67 -10.06 30.68
N GLU A 494 -6.28 -11.08 30.07
CA GLU A 494 -7.44 -11.74 30.67
C GLU A 494 -7.09 -12.61 31.88
N ASP A 495 -5.94 -13.28 31.83
CA ASP A 495 -5.51 -14.28 32.81
C ASP A 495 -4.06 -14.13 33.27
N GLU A 496 -3.39 -13.07 32.82
CA GLU A 496 -1.99 -12.74 33.15
C GLU A 496 -0.99 -13.84 32.71
N GLU A 497 -1.35 -14.63 31.70
CA GLU A 497 -0.45 -15.67 31.18
C GLU A 497 0.65 -15.07 30.29
N GLU A 498 1.90 -15.46 30.54
CA GLU A 498 3.03 -15.15 29.66
C GLU A 498 2.94 -16.01 28.38
N VAL A 499 2.76 -15.35 27.24
CA VAL A 499 2.68 -15.99 25.92
C VAL A 499 4.00 -15.96 25.17
N TRP A 500 4.90 -15.04 25.55
CA TRP A 500 6.24 -14.94 25.00
C TRP A 500 7.13 -14.12 25.93
N THR A 501 8.35 -14.59 26.16
CA THR A 501 9.38 -13.86 26.92
C THR A 501 10.70 -14.01 26.19
N ALA A 502 11.41 -12.89 26.00
CA ALA A 502 12.78 -12.91 25.51
C ALA A 502 13.65 -11.94 26.31
N VAL A 503 14.89 -12.35 26.52
CA VAL A 503 15.94 -11.52 27.12
C VAL A 503 16.95 -11.23 26.02
N PHE A 504 17.17 -9.94 25.77
CA PHE A 504 18.17 -9.46 24.83
C PHE A 504 19.36 -8.96 25.62
N GLU A 505 20.47 -9.66 25.49
CA GLU A 505 21.70 -9.25 26.15
C GLU A 505 22.14 -7.89 25.62
N LYS A 506 22.53 -7.00 26.53
CA LYS A 506 22.97 -5.66 26.15
C LYS A 506 24.13 -5.73 25.17
N ASP A 507 25.10 -6.60 25.42
CA ASP A 507 26.29 -6.76 24.59
C ASP A 507 25.92 -7.23 23.17
N GLU A 508 24.94 -8.14 23.03
CA GLU A 508 24.43 -8.56 21.72
C GLU A 508 23.74 -7.42 20.98
N LEU A 509 22.87 -6.67 21.66
CA LEU A 509 22.24 -5.48 21.07
C LEU A 509 23.30 -4.44 20.68
N ASP A 510 24.33 -4.25 21.50
CA ASP A 510 25.46 -3.36 21.22
C ASP A 510 26.29 -3.83 20.02
N LEU A 511 26.32 -5.13 19.71
CA LEU A 511 26.92 -5.67 18.49
C LEU A 511 26.06 -5.44 17.24
N ILE A 512 24.74 -5.33 17.34
CA ILE A 512 23.84 -5.20 16.18
C ILE A 512 23.98 -3.85 15.44
N ASN A 513 24.88 -2.95 15.86
CA ASN A 513 25.19 -1.72 15.11
C ASN A 513 26.48 -1.08 15.66
N PRO A 514 27.66 -1.44 15.13
CA PRO A 514 28.90 -0.74 15.41
C PRO A 514 29.09 0.33 14.33
N LYS A 515 28.33 1.44 14.43
CA LYS A 515 28.48 2.65 13.60
C LYS A 515 28.25 2.48 12.08
N LYS A 516 27.08 2.87 11.60
CA LYS A 516 27.04 3.77 10.43
C LYS A 516 27.62 5.12 10.87
N ASP A 517 28.94 5.24 10.87
CA ASP A 517 29.63 6.53 11.03
C ASP A 517 29.47 7.28 9.69
N GLU A 518 28.27 7.81 9.41
CA GLU A 518 27.98 8.65 8.24
C GLU A 518 28.84 9.92 8.20
N THR A 519 29.58 10.23 9.26
CA THR A 519 30.40 11.45 9.33
C THR A 519 31.73 11.37 8.59
N ARG A 520 32.20 10.18 8.17
CA ARG A 520 33.41 10.04 7.35
C ARG A 520 33.31 8.83 6.41
N LEU A 521 33.05 9.09 5.13
CA LEU A 521 33.39 8.15 4.05
C LEU A 521 34.88 7.82 4.18
N ASN A 522 35.21 6.62 4.68
CA ASN A 522 36.56 6.28 5.13
C ASN A 522 37.45 5.70 4.02
N SER A 523 36.86 5.11 2.97
CA SER A 523 37.60 4.59 1.83
C SER A 523 37.42 5.46 0.58
N ASP A 524 38.44 5.53 -0.26
CA ASP A 524 38.36 6.28 -1.53
C ASP A 524 37.31 5.68 -2.47
N ALA A 525 37.07 4.37 -2.41
CA ALA A 525 36.00 3.71 -3.16
C ALA A 525 34.61 4.15 -2.71
N ASP A 526 34.38 4.28 -1.40
CA ASP A 526 33.10 4.76 -0.86
C ASP A 526 32.87 6.23 -1.20
N LYS A 527 33.93 7.05 -1.14
CA LYS A 527 33.87 8.46 -1.55
C LYS A 527 33.53 8.62 -3.03
N ALA A 528 34.19 7.86 -3.90
CA ALA A 528 33.91 7.89 -5.33
C ALA A 528 32.46 7.45 -5.64
N ARG A 529 32.01 6.35 -5.04
CA ARG A 529 30.62 5.86 -5.19
C ARG A 529 29.59 6.86 -4.66
N TYR A 530 29.90 7.55 -3.56
CA TYR A 530 29.04 8.60 -3.02
C TYR A 530 28.91 9.76 -4.01
N PHE A 531 30.03 10.23 -4.58
CA PHE A 531 29.99 11.29 -5.59
C PHE A 531 29.10 10.90 -6.78
N ASP A 532 29.27 9.70 -7.32
CA ASP A 532 28.49 9.24 -8.49
C ASP A 532 26.98 9.19 -8.22
N ASN A 533 26.58 8.83 -7.01
CA ASN A 533 25.17 8.71 -6.63
C ASN A 533 24.54 10.05 -6.17
N HIS A 534 25.35 11.01 -5.67
CA HIS A 534 24.85 12.19 -4.94
C HIS A 534 25.33 13.54 -5.50
N TRP A 535 26.04 13.59 -6.63
CA TRP A 535 26.49 14.87 -7.21
C TRP A 535 25.37 15.90 -7.49
N PRO A 536 24.09 15.54 -7.78
CA PRO A 536 23.01 16.53 -7.88
C PRO A 536 22.72 17.24 -6.54
N ASP A 537 22.83 16.51 -5.43
CA ASP A 537 22.61 17.03 -4.08
C ASP A 537 23.77 17.94 -3.64
N LEU A 538 24.99 17.63 -4.09
CA LEU A 538 26.17 18.47 -3.86
C LEU A 538 26.04 19.84 -4.54
N ILE A 539 25.45 19.89 -5.74
CA ILE A 539 25.17 21.16 -6.45
C ILE A 539 24.24 22.07 -5.64
N GLN A 540 23.25 21.49 -4.95
CA GLN A 540 22.27 22.26 -4.19
C GLN A 540 22.75 22.63 -2.79
N GLY A 541 23.48 21.73 -2.12
CA GLY A 541 23.85 21.91 -0.71
C GLY A 541 25.17 22.62 -0.47
N VAL A 542 26.10 22.64 -1.44
CA VAL A 542 27.39 23.30 -1.28
C VAL A 542 27.26 24.81 -1.55
N LYS A 543 27.52 25.63 -0.53
CA LYS A 543 27.39 27.09 -0.62
C LYS A 543 28.71 27.81 -0.90
N ASN A 544 29.82 27.32 -0.36
CA ASN A 544 31.12 27.99 -0.45
C ASN A 544 32.03 27.34 -1.51
N VAL A 545 31.67 27.56 -2.77
CA VAL A 545 32.28 26.87 -3.92
C VAL A 545 33.69 27.38 -4.24
N GLN A 546 34.00 28.62 -3.86
CA GLN A 546 35.32 29.23 -4.08
C GLN A 546 36.45 28.42 -3.42
N ILE A 547 36.26 28.01 -2.16
CA ILE A 547 37.24 27.20 -1.41
C ILE A 547 37.52 25.87 -2.11
N ILE A 548 36.49 25.28 -2.72
CA ILE A 548 36.60 24.03 -3.46
C ILE A 548 37.41 24.26 -4.74
N ALA A 549 37.06 25.28 -5.52
CA ALA A 549 37.77 25.63 -6.74
C ALA A 549 39.26 25.91 -6.46
N ASP A 550 39.57 26.65 -5.38
CA ASP A 550 40.94 26.95 -4.97
C ASP A 550 41.72 25.68 -4.67
N LYS A 551 41.15 24.75 -3.89
CA LYS A 551 41.80 23.49 -3.54
C LYS A 551 41.95 22.55 -4.73
N LEU A 552 40.94 22.45 -5.60
CA LEU A 552 41.04 21.64 -6.81
C LEU A 552 42.10 22.18 -7.76
N CYS A 553 42.24 23.51 -7.88
CA CYS A 553 43.28 24.16 -8.68
C CYS A 553 44.68 23.92 -8.08
N GLN A 554 44.84 24.10 -6.76
CA GLN A 554 46.08 23.79 -6.05
C GLN A 554 46.52 22.33 -6.19
N GLN A 555 45.55 21.40 -6.23
CA GLN A 555 45.80 19.97 -6.43
C GLN A 555 45.94 19.58 -7.91
N GLN A 556 45.94 20.54 -8.84
CA GLN A 556 46.01 20.33 -10.29
C GLN A 556 44.89 19.43 -10.85
N LEU A 557 43.72 19.41 -10.19
CA LEU A 557 42.54 18.66 -10.62
C LEU A 557 41.67 19.44 -11.61
N ILE A 558 41.82 20.77 -11.64
CA ILE A 558 41.24 21.67 -12.63
C ILE A 558 42.32 22.64 -13.14
N HIS A 559 42.22 23.05 -14.41
CA HIS A 559 43.16 23.97 -15.04
C HIS A 559 42.74 25.44 -14.86
N GLU A 560 43.67 26.38 -15.10
CA GLU A 560 43.47 27.83 -14.88
C GLU A 560 42.30 28.43 -15.69
N GLU A 561 42.07 27.91 -16.90
CA GLU A 561 40.93 28.26 -17.75
C GLU A 561 39.60 27.82 -17.11
N GLN A 562 39.53 26.58 -16.61
CA GLN A 562 38.35 26.04 -15.92
C GLN A 562 38.08 26.77 -14.59
N TYR A 563 39.14 27.08 -13.84
CA TYR A 563 39.04 27.85 -12.61
C TYR A 563 38.46 29.25 -12.88
N SER A 564 38.92 29.91 -13.94
CA SER A 564 38.40 31.22 -14.36
C SER A 564 36.91 31.15 -14.73
N GLU A 565 36.48 30.10 -15.45
CA GLU A 565 35.06 29.91 -15.78
C GLU A 565 34.18 29.59 -14.56
N ILE A 566 34.71 28.86 -13.57
CA ILE A 566 33.99 28.52 -12.34
C ILE A 566 33.78 29.78 -11.50
N THR A 567 34.82 30.61 -11.34
CA THR A 567 34.82 31.83 -10.52
C THR A 567 34.03 32.99 -11.13
N GLN A 568 33.83 33.00 -12.45
CA GLN A 568 33.01 33.99 -13.16
C GLN A 568 31.51 33.66 -13.18
N SER A 569 31.08 32.52 -12.63
CA SER A 569 29.66 32.13 -12.67
C SER A 569 28.81 32.99 -11.72
N LEU A 570 27.53 33.20 -12.07
CA LEU A 570 26.66 34.16 -11.37
C LEU A 570 26.14 33.62 -10.03
N THR A 571 26.15 32.30 -9.83
CA THR A 571 25.63 31.65 -8.62
C THR A 571 26.52 30.50 -8.18
N SER A 572 26.48 30.17 -6.88
CA SER A 572 27.20 29.02 -6.32
C SER A 572 26.76 27.70 -6.97
N GLN A 573 25.47 27.53 -7.28
CA GLN A 573 24.99 26.31 -7.94
C GLN A 573 25.53 26.16 -9.36
N GLU A 574 25.68 27.27 -10.09
CA GLU A 574 26.25 27.27 -11.44
C GLU A 574 27.76 26.96 -11.43
N SER A 575 28.51 27.58 -10.51
CA SER A 575 29.91 27.21 -10.25
C SER A 575 30.05 25.74 -9.88
N MET A 576 29.15 25.24 -9.01
CA MET A 576 29.20 23.87 -8.53
C MET A 576 28.85 22.84 -9.61
N ARG A 577 27.90 23.16 -10.50
CA ARG A 577 27.61 22.34 -11.69
C ARG A 577 28.84 22.17 -12.56
N LYS A 578 29.55 23.25 -12.86
CA LYS A 578 30.79 23.20 -13.65
C LYS A 578 31.85 22.31 -12.99
N ILE A 579 32.03 22.41 -11.67
CA ILE A 579 32.93 21.53 -10.93
C ILE A 579 32.49 20.06 -11.05
N CYS A 580 31.23 19.74 -10.79
CA CYS A 580 30.72 18.37 -10.88
C CYS A 580 30.84 17.80 -12.30
N ASP A 581 30.61 18.60 -13.34
CA ASP A 581 30.75 18.20 -14.74
C ASP A 581 32.19 17.88 -15.15
N ILE A 582 33.17 18.55 -14.52
CA ILE A 582 34.59 18.22 -14.68
C ILE A 582 34.88 16.91 -13.93
N ILE A 583 34.60 16.85 -12.63
CA ILE A 583 34.97 15.72 -11.75
C ILE A 583 34.33 14.40 -12.21
N ARG A 584 33.10 14.43 -12.74
CA ARG A 584 32.40 13.23 -13.26
C ARG A 584 33.13 12.56 -14.43
N LYS A 585 33.95 13.30 -15.18
CA LYS A 585 34.73 12.78 -16.31
C LYS A 585 36.07 12.19 -15.88
N HIS A 586 36.46 12.34 -14.62
CA HIS A 586 37.70 11.81 -14.08
C HIS A 586 37.53 10.44 -13.40
N ARG A 587 38.67 9.80 -13.11
CA ARG A 587 38.77 8.53 -12.41
C ARG A 587 38.35 8.65 -10.93
N ASP A 588 38.06 7.52 -10.31
CA ASP A 588 37.57 7.43 -8.93
C ASP A 588 38.51 8.06 -7.89
N ASP A 589 39.83 8.09 -8.15
CA ASP A 589 40.80 8.79 -7.29
C ASP A 589 40.55 10.31 -7.21
N VAL A 590 40.07 10.91 -8.30
CA VAL A 590 39.74 12.34 -8.37
C VAL A 590 38.40 12.62 -7.68
N LYS A 591 37.41 11.75 -7.88
CA LYS A 591 36.11 11.85 -7.18
C LYS A 591 36.28 11.73 -5.67
N ALA A 592 37.12 10.79 -5.23
CA ALA A 592 37.44 10.59 -3.83
C ALA A 592 38.15 11.79 -3.19
N LYS A 593 39.09 12.42 -3.91
CA LYS A 593 39.76 13.65 -3.47
C LYS A 593 38.79 14.81 -3.33
N PHE A 594 37.88 14.98 -4.30
CA PHE A 594 36.86 16.02 -4.24
C PHE A 594 35.96 15.88 -2.99
N ILE A 595 35.51 14.66 -2.68
CA ILE A 595 34.73 14.39 -1.45
C ILE A 595 35.58 14.63 -0.19
N SER A 596 36.87 14.31 -0.22
CA SER A 596 37.79 14.57 0.90
C SER A 596 37.94 16.07 1.17
N VAL A 597 38.01 16.90 0.11
CA VAL A 597 38.04 18.37 0.23
C VAL A 597 36.78 18.89 0.92
N LEU A 598 35.60 18.38 0.54
CA LEU A 598 34.33 18.76 1.17
C LEU A 598 34.27 18.35 2.67
N GLN A 599 34.84 17.19 3.02
CA GLN A 599 34.94 16.70 4.41
C GLN A 599 35.90 17.52 5.26
N GLU A 600 37.11 17.80 4.74
CA GLU A 600 38.15 18.57 5.43
C GLU A 600 37.67 19.99 5.76
N GLU A 601 37.02 20.63 4.78
CA GLU A 601 36.58 22.02 4.88
C GLU A 601 35.18 22.16 5.51
N LYS A 602 34.54 21.04 5.87
CA LYS A 602 33.18 20.99 6.45
C LYS A 602 32.16 21.76 5.62
N LEU A 603 32.26 21.65 4.29
CA LEU A 603 31.45 22.40 3.34
C LEU A 603 30.13 21.70 3.00
N TYR A 604 29.97 20.45 3.44
CA TYR A 604 28.82 19.61 3.19
C TYR A 604 28.63 18.59 4.32
N HIS A 605 27.39 18.29 4.68
CA HIS A 605 27.05 17.22 5.61
C HIS A 605 26.67 15.98 4.81
N PHE A 606 27.46 14.92 4.96
CA PHE A 606 27.43 13.71 4.14
C PHE A 606 26.30 12.75 4.52
#